data_AF-A0A7X0UXT7-F1
#
_entry.id   AF-A0A7X0UXT7-F1
#
_cell.length_a   1.000
_cell.length_b   1.000
_cell.length_c   1.000
_cell.angle_alpha   90.00
_cell.angle_beta   90.00
_cell.angle_gamma   90.00
#
_symmetry.space_group_name_H-M   'P 1'
#
loop_
_entity.id
_entity.type
_entity.pdbx_description
1 polymer ?
#
loop_
_entity_poly.entity_id
_entity_poly.type
_entity_poly.pdbx_seq_one_letter_code
_entity_poly.pdbx_strand_id
1 'polypeptide(L)'
;MASRALLADIDPGWLADGDTLLDAELAARARDSALGRRMLAAWLADGPAAALFAPDPGRQPDLVRMRWPRQRLDALLRDIGVLAHAPAIRAETGREPVRRLKAALGNSYLLALDRTVWDGHVERARQAALASALAHALAAATTADGPQPLHALFDAQGRAELVAWARRRDPALADWCQLLHPPGPAPVAWLPEKPVLRIYTHHDTRAA
;
A
#
# COMPACT_ATOMS: atom_id res chain seq x y z
N MET A 1 -3.69 23.95 -4.39
CA MET A 1 -2.89 23.53 -5.57
C MET A 1 -1.97 22.40 -5.15
N ALA A 2 -1.70 21.42 -6.02
CA ALA A 2 -0.75 20.34 -5.73
C ALA A 2 0.69 20.88 -5.63
N SER A 3 1.41 20.53 -4.57
CA SER A 3 2.83 20.91 -4.44
C SER A 3 3.73 20.10 -5.37
N ARG A 4 4.91 20.66 -5.69
CA ARG A 4 6.00 19.93 -6.37
C ARG A 4 6.34 18.64 -5.64
N ALA A 5 6.35 18.71 -4.31
CA ALA A 5 6.78 17.62 -3.46
C ALA A 5 5.77 16.46 -3.48
N LEU A 6 4.46 16.75 -3.56
CA LEU A 6 3.44 15.72 -3.72
C LEU A 6 3.53 15.02 -5.08
N LEU A 7 3.71 15.77 -6.17
CA LEU A 7 3.83 15.19 -7.52
C LEU A 7 5.16 14.45 -7.75
N ALA A 8 6.19 14.73 -6.94
CA ALA A 8 7.49 14.05 -7.03
C ALA A 8 7.46 12.63 -6.45
N ASP A 9 6.57 12.37 -5.47
CA ASP A 9 6.45 11.07 -4.82
C ASP A 9 5.59 10.07 -5.61
N ILE A 10 4.82 10.56 -6.60
CA ILE A 10 3.94 9.75 -7.47
C ILE A 10 4.78 8.84 -8.36
N ASP A 11 4.37 7.58 -8.47
CA ASP A 11 4.97 6.61 -9.37
C ASP A 11 4.86 7.08 -10.84
N PRO A 12 5.96 7.15 -11.59
CA PRO A 12 5.95 7.61 -12.98
C PRO A 12 5.01 6.82 -13.90
N GLY A 13 4.65 5.58 -13.57
CA GLY A 13 3.71 4.78 -14.34
C GLY A 13 2.31 5.38 -14.43
N TRP A 14 1.93 6.28 -13.50
CA TRP A 14 0.67 7.02 -13.59
C TRP A 14 0.70 8.21 -14.56
N LEU A 15 1.89 8.58 -15.03
CA LEU A 15 2.09 9.61 -16.04
C LEU A 15 2.24 8.95 -17.42
N ALA A 16 1.38 7.98 -17.73
CA ALA A 16 1.36 7.27 -19.00
C ALA A 16 0.07 7.61 -19.76
N ASP A 17 0.16 7.67 -21.08
CA ASP A 17 -0.99 7.61 -21.99
C ASP A 17 -0.94 6.28 -22.73
N GLY A 18 -1.81 5.34 -22.34
CA GLY A 18 -1.71 3.94 -22.76
C GLY A 18 -0.38 3.31 -22.36
N ASP A 19 0.36 2.77 -23.33
CA ASP A 19 1.68 2.16 -23.12
C ASP A 19 2.84 3.18 -23.23
N THR A 20 2.53 4.46 -23.49
CA THR A 20 3.56 5.50 -23.66
C THR A 20 3.73 6.30 -22.38
N LEU A 21 4.87 6.10 -21.70
CA LEU A 21 5.24 6.91 -20.55
C LEU A 21 5.55 8.35 -20.98
N LEU A 22 5.13 9.31 -20.18
CA LEU A 22 5.57 10.70 -20.31
C LEU A 22 7.10 10.75 -20.15
N ASP A 23 7.75 11.45 -21.08
CA ASP A 23 9.18 11.68 -21.03
C ASP A 23 9.63 12.22 -19.65
N ALA A 24 10.69 11.65 -19.10
CA ALA A 24 11.12 11.93 -17.73
C ALA A 24 11.59 13.38 -17.55
N GLU A 25 12.23 13.97 -18.57
CA GLU A 25 12.68 15.36 -18.54
C GLU A 25 11.48 16.31 -18.63
N LEU A 26 10.51 15.99 -19.48
CA LEU A 26 9.24 16.73 -19.57
C LEU A 26 8.45 16.65 -18.26
N ALA A 27 8.36 15.46 -17.64
CA ALA A 27 7.72 15.28 -16.34
C ALA A 27 8.40 16.11 -15.24
N ALA A 28 9.74 16.16 -15.22
CA ALA A 28 10.49 16.99 -14.28
C ALA A 28 10.20 18.49 -14.50
N ARG A 29 10.25 18.96 -15.75
CA ARG A 29 9.91 20.35 -16.10
C ARG A 29 8.47 20.71 -15.73
N ALA A 30 7.53 19.80 -15.95
CA ALA A 30 6.13 20.00 -15.61
C ALA A 30 5.94 20.13 -14.08
N ARG A 31 6.65 19.33 -13.27
CA ARG A 31 6.62 19.45 -11.79
C ARG A 31 7.19 20.78 -11.31
N ASP A 32 8.17 21.34 -12.01
CA ASP A 32 8.82 22.60 -11.63
C ASP A 32 8.01 23.84 -12.05
N SER A 33 7.21 23.75 -13.10
CA SER A 33 6.32 24.81 -13.58
C SER A 33 4.97 24.86 -12.85
N ALA A 34 4.48 26.07 -12.53
CA ALA A 34 3.14 26.24 -11.96
C ALA A 34 2.01 25.84 -12.92
N LEU A 35 2.20 26.00 -14.23
CA LEU A 35 1.25 25.50 -15.24
C LEU A 35 1.33 23.98 -15.36
N GLY A 36 2.55 23.44 -15.45
CA GLY A 36 2.75 21.99 -15.56
C GLY A 36 2.15 21.22 -14.38
N ARG A 37 2.35 21.69 -13.14
CA ARG A 37 1.71 21.09 -11.96
C ARG A 37 0.19 21.10 -12.03
N ARG A 38 -0.41 22.18 -12.55
CA ARG A 38 -1.87 22.26 -12.74
C ARG A 38 -2.36 21.25 -13.79
N MET A 39 -1.63 21.12 -14.89
CA MET A 39 -1.96 20.14 -15.93
C MET A 39 -1.83 18.70 -15.42
N LEU A 40 -0.75 18.37 -14.71
CA LEU A 40 -0.56 17.06 -14.10
C LEU A 40 -1.65 16.75 -13.06
N ALA A 41 -1.98 17.72 -12.19
CA ALA A 41 -3.04 17.54 -11.21
C ALA A 41 -4.41 17.36 -11.87
N ALA A 42 -4.71 18.10 -12.94
CA ALA A 42 -5.96 17.95 -13.70
C ALA A 42 -6.04 16.57 -14.36
N TRP A 43 -4.97 16.12 -15.02
CA TRP A 43 -4.88 14.78 -15.60
C TRP A 43 -5.13 13.68 -14.57
N LEU A 44 -4.50 13.79 -13.39
CA LEU A 44 -4.69 12.83 -12.31
C LEU A 44 -6.09 12.89 -11.70
N ALA A 45 -6.71 14.07 -11.68
CA ALA A 45 -8.09 14.26 -11.21
C ALA A 45 -9.13 13.63 -12.15
N ASP A 46 -8.90 13.68 -13.46
CA ASP A 46 -9.79 13.10 -14.47
C ASP A 46 -9.68 11.57 -14.54
N GLY A 47 -8.62 10.99 -13.97
CA GLY A 47 -8.36 9.56 -13.98
C GLY A 47 -8.20 8.95 -12.57
N PRO A 48 -6.99 8.50 -12.20
CA PRO A 48 -6.77 7.60 -11.08
C PRO A 48 -6.89 8.22 -9.68
N ALA A 49 -6.97 9.55 -9.57
CA ALA A 49 -6.87 10.27 -8.30
C ALA A 49 -7.87 11.43 -8.19
N ALA A 50 -9.10 11.16 -8.65
CA ALA A 50 -10.21 12.10 -8.64
C ALA A 50 -10.48 12.67 -7.25
N ALA A 51 -10.50 11.85 -6.20
CA ALA A 51 -10.74 12.36 -4.86
C ALA A 51 -9.55 13.14 -4.28
N LEU A 52 -8.30 12.83 -4.65
CA LEU A 52 -7.15 13.61 -4.17
C LEU A 52 -7.08 14.99 -4.85
N PHE A 53 -7.33 15.06 -6.16
CA PHE A 53 -7.10 16.27 -6.96
C PHE A 53 -8.35 16.98 -7.47
N ALA A 54 -9.57 16.48 -7.20
CA ALA A 54 -10.80 17.15 -7.62
C ALA A 54 -10.79 18.63 -7.20
N PRO A 55 -11.28 19.52 -8.08
CA PRO A 55 -11.34 20.95 -7.80
C PRO A 55 -12.34 21.22 -6.67
N ASP A 56 -11.83 21.43 -5.47
CA ASP A 56 -12.59 21.75 -4.25
C ASP A 56 -11.84 22.87 -3.49
N PRO A 57 -12.47 24.03 -3.25
CA PRO A 57 -11.82 25.20 -2.66
C PRO A 57 -11.29 24.96 -1.23
N GLY A 58 -11.79 23.97 -0.50
CA GLY A 58 -11.29 23.58 0.82
C GLY A 58 -10.20 22.50 0.79
N ARG A 59 -9.99 21.86 -0.36
CA ARG A 59 -9.14 20.67 -0.46
C ARG A 59 -7.67 21.04 -0.54
N GLN A 60 -6.88 20.43 0.34
CA GLN A 60 -5.45 20.60 0.41
C GLN A 60 -4.78 19.22 0.25
N PRO A 61 -4.45 18.82 -0.98
CA PRO A 61 -3.85 17.50 -1.26
C PRO A 61 -2.58 17.25 -0.44
N ASP A 62 -1.82 18.31 -0.16
CA ASP A 62 -0.60 18.26 0.63
C ASP A 62 -0.83 17.79 2.08
N LEU A 63 -2.03 18.01 2.66
CA LEU A 63 -2.34 17.53 4.01
C LEU A 63 -2.37 16.00 4.08
N VAL A 64 -2.84 15.33 3.02
CA VAL A 64 -2.83 13.86 2.97
C VAL A 64 -1.40 13.34 3.00
N ARG A 65 -0.52 13.94 2.19
CA ARG A 65 0.92 13.62 2.18
C ARG A 65 1.61 13.94 3.50
N MET A 66 1.27 15.06 4.15
CA MET A 66 1.84 15.43 5.44
C MET A 66 1.41 14.49 6.57
N ARG A 67 0.13 14.07 6.57
CA ARG A 67 -0.39 13.09 7.53
C ARG A 67 0.18 11.68 7.27
N TRP A 68 0.27 11.31 6.00
CA TRP A 68 0.72 10.00 5.51
C TRP A 68 1.95 10.13 4.60
N PRO A 69 3.14 10.45 5.17
CA PRO A 69 4.38 10.43 4.40
C PRO A 69 4.68 9.00 3.92
N ARG A 70 5.38 8.87 2.79
CA ARG A 70 5.62 7.58 2.11
C ARG A 70 6.09 6.47 3.05
N GLN A 71 7.13 6.74 3.85
CA GLN A 71 7.68 5.76 4.79
C GLN A 71 6.64 5.26 5.81
N ARG A 72 5.78 6.14 6.34
CA ARG A 72 4.70 5.74 7.25
C ARG A 72 3.68 4.91 6.52
N LEU A 73 3.27 5.34 5.32
CA LEU A 73 2.28 4.63 4.56
C LEU A 73 2.78 3.22 4.21
N ASP A 74 4.02 3.08 3.76
CA ASP A 74 4.65 1.79 3.47
C ASP A 74 4.64 0.86 4.71
N ALA A 75 4.93 1.40 5.90
CA ALA A 75 4.87 0.63 7.14
C ALA A 75 3.43 0.19 7.49
N LEU A 76 2.44 1.09 7.35
CA LEU A 76 1.02 0.77 7.54
C LEU A 76 0.56 -0.33 6.57
N LEU A 77 0.91 -0.20 5.29
CA LEU A 77 0.58 -1.18 4.26
C LEU A 77 1.16 -2.55 4.61
N ARG A 78 2.44 -2.59 4.98
CA ARG A 78 3.10 -3.83 5.37
C ARG A 78 2.40 -4.49 6.57
N ASP A 79 2.08 -3.74 7.61
CA ASP A 79 1.40 -4.27 8.79
C ASP A 79 0.00 -4.81 8.47
N ILE A 80 -0.77 -4.12 7.63
CA ILE A 80 -2.08 -4.60 7.16
C ILE A 80 -1.91 -5.89 6.34
N GLY A 81 -0.92 -5.93 5.44
CA GLY A 81 -0.64 -7.09 4.59
C GLY A 81 -0.17 -8.32 5.38
N VAL A 82 0.65 -8.10 6.41
CA VAL A 82 1.09 -9.12 7.36
C VAL A 82 -0.11 -9.64 8.15
N LEU A 83 -1.01 -8.75 8.61
CA LEU A 83 -2.23 -9.17 9.28
C LEU A 83 -3.13 -9.99 8.34
N ALA A 84 -3.29 -9.59 7.07
CA ALA A 84 -4.03 -10.35 6.08
C ALA A 84 -3.44 -11.77 5.91
N HIS A 85 -2.12 -11.92 5.94
CA HIS A 85 -1.49 -13.23 5.85
C HIS A 85 -1.34 -13.97 7.19
N ALA A 86 -1.85 -13.41 8.30
CA ALA A 86 -1.74 -14.01 9.63
C ALA A 86 -2.21 -15.48 9.70
N PRO A 87 -3.32 -15.90 9.06
CA PRO A 87 -3.75 -17.30 9.08
C PRO A 87 -2.73 -18.27 8.45
N ALA A 88 -2.06 -17.86 7.37
CA ALA A 88 -1.01 -18.66 6.73
C ALA A 88 0.28 -18.64 7.56
N ILE A 89 0.65 -17.48 8.10
CA ILE A 89 1.83 -17.33 8.97
C ILE A 89 1.69 -18.19 10.24
N ARG A 90 0.50 -18.23 10.86
CA ARG A 90 0.21 -19.03 12.06
C ARG A 90 0.18 -20.54 11.77
N ALA A 91 -0.16 -20.94 10.55
CA ALA A 91 -0.16 -22.33 10.12
C ALA A 91 1.24 -22.86 9.78
N GLU A 92 2.22 -21.97 9.60
CA GLU A 92 3.59 -22.35 9.29
C GLU A 92 4.31 -22.86 10.53
N THR A 93 4.81 -24.10 10.45
CA THR A 93 5.49 -24.80 11.55
C THR A 93 6.93 -25.17 11.23
N GLY A 94 7.37 -24.98 9.98
CA GLY A 94 8.72 -25.25 9.54
C GLY A 94 9.73 -24.29 10.17
N ARG A 95 10.82 -24.86 10.72
CA ARG A 95 11.90 -24.07 11.36
C ARG A 95 12.46 -22.99 10.43
N GLU A 96 12.77 -23.36 9.19
CA GLU A 96 13.40 -22.46 8.22
C GLU A 96 12.46 -21.36 7.71
N PRO A 97 11.23 -21.67 7.26
CA PRO A 97 10.20 -20.66 6.98
C PRO A 97 10.00 -19.67 8.13
N VAL A 98 9.82 -20.17 9.36
CA VAL A 98 9.58 -19.31 10.53
C VAL A 98 10.78 -18.41 10.81
N ARG A 99 12.01 -18.93 10.70
CA ARG A 99 13.23 -18.13 10.85
C ARG A 99 13.26 -16.98 9.85
N ARG A 100 12.93 -17.23 8.59
CA ARG A 100 12.89 -16.22 7.52
C ARG A 100 11.79 -15.20 7.75
N LEU A 101 10.60 -15.63 8.15
CA LEU A 101 9.49 -14.73 8.49
C LEU A 101 9.88 -13.79 9.64
N LYS A 102 10.49 -14.31 10.70
CA LYS A 102 10.99 -13.48 11.81
C LYS A 102 12.05 -12.48 11.36
N ALA A 103 13.00 -12.91 10.54
CA ALA A 103 14.04 -12.02 10.01
C ALA A 103 13.47 -10.93 9.09
N ALA A 104 12.49 -11.26 8.25
CA ALA A 104 11.89 -10.32 7.30
C ALA A 104 10.93 -9.32 7.97
N LEU A 105 10.17 -9.76 8.98
CA LEU A 105 9.08 -8.97 9.57
C LEU A 105 9.45 -8.27 10.88
N GLY A 106 10.48 -8.74 11.59
CA GLY A 106 10.85 -8.19 12.90
C GLY A 106 9.65 -8.14 13.84
N ASN A 107 9.30 -6.95 14.34
CA ASN A 107 8.18 -6.75 15.27
C ASN A 107 6.81 -7.01 14.64
N SER A 108 6.62 -6.80 13.33
CA SER A 108 5.35 -7.08 12.65
C SER A 108 5.01 -8.57 12.65
N TYR A 109 5.99 -9.46 12.90
CA TYR A 109 5.71 -10.87 13.12
C TYR A 109 4.81 -11.12 14.35
N LEU A 110 4.98 -10.33 15.42
CA LEU A 110 4.13 -10.45 16.61
C LEU A 110 2.69 -10.00 16.33
N LEU A 111 2.51 -8.98 15.48
CA LEU A 111 1.19 -8.57 15.00
C LEU A 111 0.48 -9.73 14.27
N ALA A 112 1.20 -10.48 13.44
CA ALA A 112 0.63 -11.65 12.77
C ALA A 112 0.17 -12.72 13.76
N LEU A 113 0.84 -12.88 14.91
CA LEU A 113 0.48 -13.88 15.92
C LEU A 113 -0.60 -13.40 16.89
N ASP A 114 -0.85 -12.10 16.99
CA ASP A 114 -1.81 -11.52 17.93
C ASP A 114 -3.26 -11.79 17.49
N ARG A 115 -3.90 -12.76 18.16
CA ARG A 115 -5.30 -13.13 17.93
C ARG A 115 -6.29 -12.11 18.48
N THR A 116 -5.85 -11.17 19.32
CA THR A 116 -6.71 -10.10 19.85
C THR A 116 -6.96 -9.00 18.83
N VAL A 117 -6.06 -8.83 17.84
CA VAL A 117 -6.24 -7.91 16.71
C VAL A 117 -7.17 -8.53 15.68
N TRP A 118 -6.88 -9.78 15.30
CA TRP A 118 -7.73 -10.55 14.41
C TRP A 118 -7.51 -12.06 14.62
N ASP A 119 -8.61 -12.79 14.81
CA ASP A 119 -8.59 -14.22 15.12
C ASP A 119 -8.15 -15.10 13.94
N GLY A 120 -8.17 -14.55 12.72
CA GLY A 120 -7.70 -15.19 11.50
C GLY A 120 -8.68 -16.19 10.91
N HIS A 121 -9.98 -16.13 11.25
CA HIS A 121 -10.95 -17.06 10.70
C HIS A 121 -11.26 -16.72 9.23
N VAL A 122 -10.90 -17.63 8.32
CA VAL A 122 -11.12 -17.50 6.88
C VAL A 122 -11.61 -18.81 6.28
N GLU A 123 -12.31 -18.71 5.16
CA GLU A 123 -12.74 -19.88 4.40
C GLU A 123 -11.55 -20.73 3.92
N ARG A 124 -11.76 -22.05 3.80
CA ARG A 124 -10.69 -23.00 3.45
C ARG A 124 -10.02 -22.69 2.11
N ALA A 125 -10.78 -22.24 1.11
CA ALA A 125 -10.24 -21.86 -0.19
C ALA A 125 -9.27 -20.68 -0.08
N ARG A 126 -9.63 -19.67 0.73
CA ARG A 126 -8.74 -18.53 1.01
C ARG A 126 -7.52 -18.95 1.81
N GLN A 127 -7.69 -19.80 2.82
CA GLN A 127 -6.54 -20.32 3.57
C GLN A 127 -5.53 -21.02 2.64
N ALA A 128 -6.01 -21.84 1.71
CA ALA A 128 -5.16 -22.51 0.72
C ALA A 128 -4.45 -21.52 -0.21
N ALA A 129 -5.16 -20.49 -0.68
CA ALA A 129 -4.57 -19.43 -1.51
C ALA A 129 -3.49 -18.64 -0.77
N LEU A 130 -3.74 -18.24 0.49
CA LEU A 130 -2.77 -17.53 1.33
C LEU A 130 -1.53 -18.38 1.62
N ALA A 131 -1.73 -19.67 1.94
CA ALA A 131 -0.63 -20.59 2.17
C ALA A 131 0.22 -20.78 0.89
N SER A 132 -0.42 -20.93 -0.26
CA SER A 132 0.27 -21.04 -1.55
C SER A 132 1.08 -19.78 -1.86
N ALA A 133 0.49 -18.59 -1.72
CA ALA A 133 1.17 -17.32 -1.97
C ALA A 133 2.37 -17.12 -1.02
N LEU A 134 2.20 -17.44 0.27
CA LEU A 134 3.28 -17.38 1.25
C LEU A 134 4.42 -18.35 0.92
N ALA A 135 4.10 -19.58 0.55
CA ALA A 135 5.10 -20.58 0.17
C ALA A 135 5.90 -20.15 -1.07
N HIS A 136 5.24 -19.58 -2.09
CA HIS A 136 5.91 -19.03 -3.27
C HIS A 136 6.84 -17.87 -2.90
N ALA A 137 6.39 -16.95 -2.04
CA ALA A 137 7.22 -15.82 -1.59
C ALA A 137 8.42 -16.29 -0.75
N LEU A 138 8.27 -17.32 0.10
CA LEU A 138 9.36 -17.92 0.85
C LEU A 138 10.39 -18.61 -0.06
N ALA A 139 9.92 -19.34 -1.07
CA ALA A 139 10.80 -19.96 -2.06
C ALA A 139 11.58 -18.90 -2.85
N ALA A 140 10.90 -17.84 -3.33
CA ALA A 140 11.54 -16.72 -4.02
C ALA A 140 12.55 -15.99 -3.13
N ALA A 141 12.22 -15.76 -1.85
CA ALA A 141 13.13 -15.15 -0.87
C ALA A 141 14.36 -16.03 -0.58
N THR A 142 14.25 -17.34 -0.81
CA THR A 142 15.38 -18.27 -0.72
C THR A 142 16.30 -18.13 -1.92
N THR A 143 15.73 -18.08 -3.13
CA THR A 143 16.51 -17.91 -4.37
C THR A 143 17.17 -16.53 -4.47
N ALA A 144 16.47 -15.47 -4.07
CA ALA A 144 16.96 -14.10 -4.14
C ALA A 144 17.88 -13.69 -2.97
N ASP A 145 18.05 -14.58 -1.98
CA ASP A 145 18.77 -14.33 -0.73
C ASP A 145 18.36 -13.01 -0.02
N GLY A 146 17.07 -12.80 0.18
CA GLY A 146 16.57 -11.58 0.80
C GLY A 146 15.06 -11.55 1.07
N PRO A 147 14.59 -10.62 1.93
CA PRO A 147 13.19 -10.53 2.35
C PRO A 147 12.26 -9.85 1.33
N GLN A 148 12.79 -9.31 0.23
CA GLN A 148 12.06 -8.49 -0.72
C GLN A 148 10.82 -9.20 -1.31
N PRO A 149 10.85 -10.50 -1.66
CA PRO A 149 9.65 -11.20 -2.14
C PRO A 149 8.55 -11.29 -1.08
N LEU A 150 8.91 -11.42 0.20
CA LEU A 150 7.95 -11.40 1.31
C LEU A 150 7.37 -10.00 1.50
N HIS A 151 8.21 -8.96 1.48
CA HIS A 151 7.75 -7.57 1.57
C HIS A 151 6.81 -7.24 0.41
N ALA A 152 7.15 -7.61 -0.82
CA ALA A 152 6.30 -7.38 -1.98
C ALA A 152 4.93 -8.05 -1.85
N LEU A 153 4.88 -9.28 -1.33
CA LEU A 153 3.62 -9.99 -1.05
C LEU A 153 2.75 -9.23 -0.05
N PHE A 154 3.33 -8.84 1.09
CA PHE A 154 2.57 -8.15 2.14
C PHE A 154 2.18 -6.73 1.71
N ASP A 155 3.08 -5.96 1.11
CA ASP A 155 2.81 -4.59 0.67
C ASP A 155 1.71 -4.57 -0.41
N ALA A 156 1.68 -5.55 -1.32
CA ALA A 156 0.64 -5.67 -2.33
C ALA A 156 -0.74 -5.96 -1.72
N GLN A 157 -0.84 -6.91 -0.79
CA GLN A 157 -2.11 -7.20 -0.11
C GLN A 157 -2.53 -6.02 0.77
N GLY A 158 -1.60 -5.47 1.55
CA GLY A 158 -1.83 -4.33 2.43
C GLY A 158 -2.39 -3.11 1.68
N ARG A 159 -1.84 -2.82 0.49
CA ARG A 159 -2.35 -1.78 -0.40
C ARG A 159 -3.79 -2.03 -0.80
N ALA A 160 -4.11 -3.24 -1.27
CA ALA A 160 -5.47 -3.56 -1.67
C ALA A 160 -6.47 -3.36 -0.51
N GLU A 161 -6.12 -3.87 0.67
CA GLU A 161 -6.94 -3.75 1.88
C GLU A 161 -7.14 -2.29 2.30
N LEU A 162 -6.05 -1.51 2.35
CA LEU A 162 -6.13 -0.09 2.74
C LEU A 162 -6.94 0.70 1.72
N VAL A 163 -6.71 0.51 0.41
CA VAL A 163 -7.45 1.22 -0.65
C VAL A 163 -8.94 0.88 -0.58
N ALA A 164 -9.30 -0.39 -0.45
CA ALA A 164 -10.70 -0.81 -0.36
C ALA A 164 -11.40 -0.22 0.88
N TRP A 165 -10.70 -0.17 2.01
CA TRP A 165 -11.21 0.45 3.23
C TRP A 165 -11.31 1.98 3.10
N ALA A 166 -10.26 2.64 2.61
CA ALA A 166 -10.12 4.08 2.52
C ALA A 166 -11.07 4.69 1.49
N ARG A 167 -11.37 4.00 0.37
CA ARG A 167 -12.35 4.47 -0.63
C ARG A 167 -13.71 4.84 -0.03
N ARG A 168 -14.10 4.25 1.10
CA ARG A 168 -15.38 4.53 1.78
C ARG A 168 -15.29 5.57 2.90
N ARG A 169 -14.09 5.94 3.34
CA ARG A 169 -13.85 6.73 4.56
C ARG A 169 -12.97 7.95 4.34
N ASP A 170 -11.89 7.75 3.61
CA ASP A 170 -10.91 8.75 3.23
C ASP A 170 -10.48 8.50 1.78
N PRO A 171 -11.31 8.90 0.80
CA PRO A 171 -11.04 8.63 -0.61
C PRO A 171 -9.73 9.27 -1.09
N ALA A 172 -9.33 10.40 -0.51
CA ALA A 172 -8.07 11.07 -0.86
C ALA A 172 -6.85 10.25 -0.39
N LEU A 173 -6.92 9.58 0.77
CA LEU A 173 -5.92 8.61 1.18
C LEU A 173 -5.87 7.39 0.25
N ALA A 174 -7.02 6.91 -0.22
CA ALA A 174 -7.07 5.78 -1.15
C ALA A 174 -6.33 6.11 -2.46
N ASP A 175 -6.61 7.29 -3.02
CA ASP A 175 -5.95 7.80 -4.22
C ASP A 175 -4.45 8.02 -3.98
N TRP A 176 -4.08 8.63 -2.84
CA TRP A 176 -2.68 8.82 -2.48
C TRP A 176 -1.93 7.49 -2.39
N CYS A 177 -2.52 6.51 -1.70
CA CYS A 177 -1.95 5.17 -1.58
C CYS A 177 -1.78 4.51 -2.95
N GLN A 178 -2.75 4.67 -3.86
CA GLN A 178 -2.68 4.10 -5.20
C GLN A 178 -1.56 4.75 -6.04
N LEU A 179 -1.40 6.07 -5.95
CA LEU A 179 -0.42 6.83 -6.74
C LEU A 179 1.04 6.60 -6.35
N LEU A 180 1.33 6.14 -5.13
CA LEU A 180 2.71 5.88 -4.68
C LEU A 180 3.33 4.60 -5.25
N HIS A 181 2.51 3.73 -5.86
CA HIS A 181 2.95 2.45 -6.40
C HIS A 181 2.63 2.34 -7.89
N PRO A 182 3.37 1.49 -8.63
CA PRO A 182 3.11 1.28 -10.05
C PRO A 182 1.64 0.92 -10.32
N PRO A 183 1.06 1.41 -11.43
CA PRO A 183 -0.25 0.95 -11.87
C PRO A 183 -0.20 -0.55 -12.16
N GLY A 184 -1.26 -1.26 -11.79
CA GLY A 184 -1.34 -2.69 -12.01
C GLY A 184 -2.50 -3.35 -11.29
N PRO A 185 -2.71 -4.65 -11.54
CA PRO A 185 -3.74 -5.41 -10.86
C PRO A 185 -3.43 -5.44 -9.35
N ALA A 186 -4.41 -5.04 -8.55
CA ALA A 186 -4.37 -5.22 -7.11
C ALA A 186 -4.98 -6.59 -6.74
N PRO A 187 -4.45 -7.27 -5.71
CA PRO A 187 -5.15 -8.42 -5.17
C PRO A 187 -6.52 -8.00 -4.63
N VAL A 188 -7.42 -8.97 -4.47
CA VAL A 188 -8.75 -8.70 -3.90
C VAL A 188 -8.57 -8.38 -2.42
N ALA A 189 -9.13 -7.27 -1.97
CA ALA A 189 -9.24 -6.93 -0.56
C ALA A 189 -10.32 -7.80 0.10
N TRP A 190 -10.04 -8.27 1.31
CA TRP A 190 -10.89 -9.23 1.95
C TRP A 190 -10.87 -9.22 3.48
N LEU A 191 -9.93 -8.48 4.10
CA LEU A 191 -9.91 -8.34 5.54
C LEU A 191 -11.20 -7.71 6.04
N PRO A 192 -11.71 -8.14 7.21
CA PRO A 192 -12.76 -7.42 7.88
C PRO A 192 -12.31 -5.99 8.20
N GLU A 193 -13.27 -5.08 8.26
CA GLU A 193 -13.02 -3.66 8.44
C GLU A 193 -12.37 -3.31 9.80
N LYS A 194 -12.82 -3.96 10.88
CA LYS A 194 -12.38 -3.66 12.25
C LYS A 194 -10.87 -3.80 12.43
N PRO A 195 -10.22 -4.91 12.00
CA PRO A 195 -8.77 -5.01 12.05
C PRO A 195 -8.03 -3.93 11.25
N VAL A 196 -8.49 -3.59 10.05
CA VAL A 196 -7.89 -2.53 9.23
C VAL A 196 -7.96 -1.18 9.96
N LEU A 197 -9.12 -0.83 10.51
CA LEU A 197 -9.31 0.39 11.29
C LEU A 197 -8.40 0.42 12.53
N ARG A 198 -8.22 -0.70 13.22
CA ARG A 198 -7.37 -0.78 14.41
C ARG A 198 -5.90 -0.50 14.07
N ILE A 199 -5.37 -1.10 13.01
CA ILE A 199 -3.98 -0.85 12.56
C ILE A 199 -3.85 0.59 12.07
N TYR A 200 -4.80 1.07 11.26
CA TYR A 200 -4.83 2.46 10.79
C TYR A 200 -4.74 3.45 11.95
N THR A 201 -5.60 3.28 12.96
CA THR A 201 -5.65 4.17 14.14
C THR A 201 -4.34 4.11 14.95
N HIS A 202 -3.70 2.93 15.04
CA HIS A 202 -2.40 2.81 15.68
C HIS A 202 -1.32 3.65 14.98
N HIS A 203 -1.27 3.60 13.65
CA HIS A 203 -0.30 4.38 12.88
C HIS A 203 -0.60 5.89 12.87
N ASP A 204 -1.88 6.25 12.88
CA ASP A 204 -2.35 7.65 12.94
C ASP A 204 -2.06 8.27 14.31
N THR A 205 -2.30 7.56 15.41
CA THR A 205 -2.05 8.08 16.77
C THR A 205 -0.58 8.24 17.11
N ARG A 206 0.32 7.43 16.54
CA ARG A 206 1.78 7.61 16.69
C ARG A 206 2.31 8.84 15.94
N ALA A 207 1.45 9.54 15.19
CA ALA A 207 1.76 10.76 14.45
C ALA A 207 1.51 12.04 15.22
N ALA A 208 0.54 11.98 16.12
CA ALA A 208 0.09 13.10 16.93
C ALA A 208 1.04 13.31 18.11
#